data_AF-A0A7X5ZDM3-F1
#
_entry.id   AF-A0A7X5ZDM3-F1
#
_cell.length_a   1.000
_cell.length_b   1.000
_cell.length_c   1.000
_cell.angle_alpha   90.00
_cell.angle_beta   90.00
_cell.angle_gamma   90.00
#
_symmetry.space_group_name_H-M   'P 1'
#
loop_
_entity.id
_entity.type
_entity.pdbx_description
1 polymer ?
#
loop_
_entity_poly.entity_id
_entity_poly.type
_entity_poly.pdbx_seq_one_letter_code
_entity_poly.pdbx_strand_id
1 'polypeptide(L)'
;MTSPASADQRPRTAREVNRENLRDRLLDSAEELFAARGYFGVSVRDITDHASTRLAAVSDQFGGKEGLFRAVLLRRIQPLNDDRRTRLAALPVRGSGVRRLRALIDAFTEPMRQRAGDPGWDNYFRFIAQLANSGHPIQRLVAEDFNAIAADFIAALRALFPAADDAAIHDAYLHLVAATMHTYSNNLRLDSLTAGRLHTDDIDERHHALLRFAEGGVIALATARKGS
;
A
#
# COMPACT_ATOMS: atom_id res chain seq x y z
N MET A 1 7.14 30.04 -32.32
CA MET A 1 6.13 30.35 -31.28
C MET A 1 4.86 29.61 -31.63
N THR A 2 4.52 28.58 -30.86
CA THR A 2 3.20 27.93 -30.88
C THR A 2 3.02 27.27 -29.51
N SER A 3 2.33 27.96 -28.61
CA SER A 3 1.87 27.39 -27.33
C SER A 3 0.80 26.33 -27.60
N PRO A 4 0.81 25.18 -26.91
CA PRO A 4 -0.34 24.29 -26.91
C PRO A 4 -1.42 24.84 -25.97
N ALA A 5 -2.66 24.62 -26.41
CA ALA A 5 -3.90 25.09 -25.80
C ALA A 5 -4.07 24.62 -24.35
N SER A 6 -4.50 25.56 -23.50
CA SER A 6 -5.03 25.28 -22.16
C SER A 6 -6.23 24.34 -22.24
N ALA A 7 -6.18 23.27 -21.47
CA ALA A 7 -7.29 22.34 -21.30
C ALA A 7 -8.54 23.06 -20.75
N ASP A 8 -9.67 22.82 -21.42
CA ASP A 8 -11.02 23.30 -21.09
C ASP A 8 -11.44 22.82 -19.69
N GLN A 9 -11.45 23.72 -18.70
CA GLN A 9 -12.02 23.49 -17.38
C GLN A 9 -13.37 24.23 -17.27
N ARG A 10 -14.46 23.56 -17.64
CA ARG A 10 -15.81 24.05 -17.34
C ARG A 10 -16.06 24.02 -15.82
N PRO A 11 -16.70 25.06 -15.24
CA PRO A 11 -16.99 25.10 -13.81
C PRO A 11 -18.01 24.02 -13.43
N ARG A 12 -17.70 23.25 -12.37
CA ARG A 12 -18.57 22.19 -11.82
C ARG A 12 -19.87 22.77 -11.25
N THR A 13 -20.96 22.04 -11.37
CA THR A 13 -22.26 22.40 -10.80
C THR A 13 -22.31 22.16 -9.29
N ALA A 14 -23.15 22.91 -8.56
CA ALA A 14 -23.32 22.72 -7.11
C ALA A 14 -23.76 21.29 -6.71
N ARG A 15 -24.47 20.59 -7.61
CA ARG A 15 -24.89 19.20 -7.41
C ARG A 15 -23.70 18.23 -7.48
N GLU A 16 -22.76 18.46 -8.38
CA GLU A 16 -21.55 17.65 -8.51
C GLU A 16 -20.64 17.82 -7.29
N VAL A 17 -20.43 19.07 -6.85
CA VAL A 17 -19.65 19.37 -5.64
C VAL A 17 -20.25 18.70 -4.39
N ASN A 18 -21.57 18.79 -4.20
CA ASN A 18 -22.24 18.12 -3.09
C ASN A 18 -22.11 16.59 -3.14
N ARG A 19 -22.07 16.01 -4.36
CA ARG A 19 -21.88 14.57 -4.54
C ARG A 19 -20.44 14.14 -4.25
N GLU A 20 -19.44 14.90 -4.71
CA GLU A 20 -18.03 14.68 -4.40
C GLU A 20 -17.80 14.73 -2.88
N ASN A 21 -18.30 15.77 -2.21
CA ASN A 21 -18.22 15.91 -0.75
C ASN A 21 -18.89 14.75 0.01
N LEU A 22 -20.02 14.21 -0.49
CA LEU A 22 -20.63 13.02 0.11
C LEU A 22 -19.80 11.76 -0.12
N ARG A 23 -19.25 11.60 -1.33
CA ARG A 23 -18.41 10.45 -1.68
C ARG A 23 -17.18 10.40 -0.78
N ASP A 24 -16.50 11.53 -0.61
CA ASP A 24 -15.27 11.59 0.20
C ASP A 24 -15.56 11.33 1.68
N ARG A 25 -16.61 11.92 2.26
CA ARG A 25 -17.03 11.62 3.64
C ARG A 25 -17.32 10.14 3.89
N LEU A 26 -17.94 9.46 2.92
CA LEU A 26 -18.21 8.02 3.01
C LEU A 26 -16.91 7.20 2.92
N LEU A 27 -15.96 7.61 2.08
CA LEU A 27 -14.67 6.96 1.96
C LEU A 27 -13.81 7.14 3.22
N ASP A 28 -13.76 8.34 3.78
CA ASP A 28 -13.03 8.63 5.02
C ASP A 28 -13.59 7.84 6.20
N SER A 29 -14.92 7.89 6.37
CA SER A 29 -15.59 7.12 7.42
C SER A 29 -15.36 5.62 7.27
N ALA A 30 -15.44 5.09 6.04
CA ALA A 30 -15.20 3.67 5.81
C ALA A 30 -13.74 3.29 6.06
N GLU A 31 -12.76 4.11 5.64
CA GLU A 31 -11.33 3.88 5.86
C GLU A 31 -10.98 3.81 7.35
N GLU A 32 -11.44 4.78 8.15
CA GLU A 32 -11.24 4.81 9.60
C GLU A 32 -11.83 3.57 10.28
N LEU A 33 -13.09 3.25 9.96
CA LEU A 33 -13.78 2.14 10.59
C LEU A 33 -13.19 0.78 10.20
N PHE A 34 -12.83 0.60 8.92
CA PHE A 34 -12.19 -0.62 8.46
C PHE A 34 -10.80 -0.80 9.06
N ALA A 35 -10.03 0.29 9.22
CA ALA A 35 -8.72 0.22 9.87
C ALA A 35 -8.84 -0.18 11.35
N ALA A 36 -9.87 0.28 12.05
CA ALA A 36 -10.08 0.00 13.47
C ALA A 36 -10.69 -1.38 13.75
N ARG A 37 -11.66 -1.82 12.93
CA ARG A 37 -12.53 -2.98 13.21
C ARG A 37 -12.42 -4.09 12.17
N GLY A 38 -11.59 -3.91 11.14
CA GLY A 38 -11.53 -4.79 9.98
C GLY A 38 -12.78 -4.71 9.11
N TYR A 39 -12.77 -5.41 7.96
CA TYR A 39 -13.90 -5.38 7.04
C TYR A 39 -15.19 -5.96 7.64
N PHE A 40 -15.12 -7.06 8.41
CA PHE A 40 -16.30 -7.74 8.96
C PHE A 40 -16.89 -7.07 10.19
N GLY A 41 -16.07 -6.34 10.96
CA GLY A 41 -16.52 -5.62 12.15
C GLY A 41 -17.27 -4.32 11.87
N VAL A 42 -17.50 -3.99 10.60
CA VAL A 42 -18.12 -2.73 10.17
C VAL A 42 -19.34 -3.01 9.31
N SER A 43 -20.51 -2.51 9.68
CA SER A 43 -21.72 -2.56 8.84
C SER A 43 -21.86 -1.33 7.94
N VAL A 44 -22.75 -1.39 6.94
CA VAL A 44 -23.12 -0.19 6.16
C VAL A 44 -23.73 0.88 7.06
N ARG A 45 -24.49 0.48 8.09
CA ARG A 45 -25.09 1.39 9.05
C ARG A 45 -24.02 2.13 9.87
N ASP A 46 -23.03 1.41 10.38
CA ASP A 46 -21.89 2.03 11.09
C ASP A 46 -21.25 3.15 10.25
N ILE A 47 -21.04 2.89 8.96
CA ILE A 47 -20.40 3.84 8.05
C ILE A 47 -21.30 5.05 7.81
N THR A 48 -22.60 4.84 7.54
CA THR A 48 -23.50 5.96 7.25
C THR A 48 -23.78 6.80 8.48
N ASP A 49 -23.85 6.19 9.66
CA ASP A 49 -24.02 6.90 10.92
C ASP A 49 -22.77 7.76 11.21
N HIS A 50 -21.56 7.19 11.03
CA HIS A 50 -20.30 7.93 11.15
C HIS A 50 -20.19 9.08 10.15
N ALA A 51 -20.57 8.84 8.89
CA ALA A 51 -20.57 9.86 7.83
C ALA A 51 -21.75 10.85 7.92
N SER A 52 -22.64 10.71 8.92
CA SER A 52 -23.85 11.52 9.08
C SER A 52 -24.71 11.58 7.82
N THR A 53 -25.06 10.41 7.27
CA THR A 53 -25.85 10.27 6.04
C THR A 53 -26.82 9.08 6.10
N ARG A 54 -27.67 8.95 5.08
CA ARG A 54 -28.65 7.85 4.97
C ARG A 54 -28.01 6.57 4.45
N LEU A 55 -28.52 5.41 4.89
CA LEU A 55 -28.09 4.07 4.45
C LEU A 55 -27.97 3.92 2.93
N ALA A 56 -28.98 4.38 2.19
CA ALA A 56 -29.02 4.23 0.75
C ALA A 56 -27.93 5.01 0.00
N ALA A 57 -27.23 5.97 0.64
CA ALA A 57 -26.12 6.69 0.03
C ALA A 57 -24.96 5.76 -0.37
N VAL A 58 -24.71 4.68 0.38
CA VAL A 58 -23.66 3.70 0.05
C VAL A 58 -24.00 2.94 -1.23
N SER A 59 -25.26 2.48 -1.35
CA SER A 59 -25.73 1.83 -2.58
C SER A 59 -25.71 2.79 -3.76
N ASP A 60 -26.16 4.04 -3.58
CA ASP A 60 -26.22 5.04 -4.65
C ASP A 60 -24.83 5.46 -5.19
N GLN A 61 -23.80 5.50 -4.32
CA GLN A 61 -22.46 5.96 -4.68
C GLN A 61 -21.49 4.84 -5.05
N PHE A 62 -21.68 3.65 -4.50
CA PHE A 62 -20.70 2.56 -4.57
C PHE A 62 -21.30 1.20 -4.93
N GLY A 63 -22.63 1.07 -5.04
CA GLY A 63 -23.26 -0.23 -5.32
C GLY A 63 -23.24 -1.19 -4.13
N GLY A 64 -22.96 -0.71 -2.92
CA GLY A 64 -22.95 -1.50 -1.68
C GLY A 64 -21.60 -1.50 -0.96
N LYS A 65 -21.50 -2.32 0.09
CA LYS A 65 -20.32 -2.35 0.98
C LYS A 65 -19.04 -2.83 0.27
N GLU A 66 -19.15 -3.83 -0.61
CA GLU A 66 -18.01 -4.35 -1.36
C GLU A 66 -17.45 -3.31 -2.33
N GLY A 67 -18.33 -2.58 -3.04
CA GLY A 67 -17.92 -1.49 -3.92
C GLY A 67 -17.32 -0.31 -3.16
N LEU A 68 -17.83 0.00 -1.96
CA LEU A 68 -17.25 1.00 -1.08
C LEU A 68 -15.86 0.56 -0.58
N PHE A 69 -15.72 -0.69 -0.13
CA PHE A 69 -14.43 -1.27 0.26
C PHE A 69 -13.41 -1.20 -0.89
N ARG A 70 -13.81 -1.59 -2.10
CA ARG A 70 -12.95 -1.50 -3.29
C ARG A 70 -12.52 -0.05 -3.54
N ALA A 71 -13.45 0.90 -3.44
CA ALA A 71 -13.16 2.32 -3.63
C ALA A 71 -12.19 2.89 -2.57
N VAL A 72 -12.34 2.50 -1.30
CA VAL A 72 -11.41 2.87 -0.22
C VAL A 72 -10.00 2.39 -0.53
N LEU A 73 -9.83 1.12 -0.90
CA LEU A 73 -8.52 0.57 -1.22
C LEU A 73 -7.91 1.22 -2.46
N LEU A 74 -8.67 1.37 -3.55
CA LEU A 74 -8.18 1.98 -4.79
C LEU A 74 -7.73 3.43 -4.62
N ARG A 75 -8.42 4.20 -3.76
CA ARG A 75 -8.03 5.57 -3.43
C ARG A 75 -6.59 5.68 -2.92
N ARG A 76 -6.05 4.61 -2.33
CA ARG A 76 -4.69 4.54 -1.78
C ARG A 76 -3.75 3.74 -2.66
N ILE A 77 -4.20 2.61 -3.21
CA ILE A 77 -3.40 1.73 -4.08
C ILE A 77 -2.91 2.49 -5.31
N GLN A 78 -3.78 3.24 -5.99
CA GLN A 78 -3.44 3.91 -7.23
C GLN A 78 -2.29 4.92 -7.07
N PRO A 79 -2.40 5.96 -6.22
CA PRO A 79 -1.31 6.92 -6.05
C PRO A 79 -0.03 6.30 -5.47
N LEU A 80 -0.14 5.25 -4.66
CA LEU A 80 1.03 4.52 -4.16
C LEU A 80 1.75 3.76 -5.27
N ASN A 81 1.00 3.08 -6.14
CA ASN A 81 1.55 2.31 -7.25
C ASN A 81 2.10 3.23 -8.35
N ASP A 82 1.49 4.39 -8.59
CA ASP A 82 2.01 5.37 -9.55
C ASP A 82 3.39 5.90 -9.12
N ASP A 83 3.55 6.26 -7.85
CA ASP A 83 4.84 6.66 -7.26
C ASP A 83 5.89 5.52 -7.37
N ARG A 84 5.49 4.28 -7.06
CA ARG A 84 6.35 3.10 -7.24
C ARG A 84 6.81 2.91 -8.69
N ARG A 85 5.90 3.06 -9.66
CA ARG A 85 6.26 2.94 -11.09
C ARG A 85 7.21 4.04 -11.53
N THR A 86 6.99 5.28 -11.09
CA THR A 86 7.92 6.39 -11.34
C THR A 86 9.31 6.06 -10.80
N ARG A 87 9.40 5.51 -9.58
CA ARG A 87 10.69 5.13 -8.97
C ARG A 87 11.34 3.94 -9.65
N LEU A 88 10.57 2.93 -10.03
CA LEU A 88 11.06 1.79 -10.82
C LEU A 88 11.66 2.25 -12.15
N ALA A 89 10.99 3.16 -12.85
CA ALA A 89 11.48 3.72 -14.11
C ALA A 89 12.76 4.55 -13.95
N ALA A 90 12.99 5.11 -12.75
CA ALA A 90 14.17 5.90 -12.41
C ALA A 90 15.33 5.08 -11.84
N LEU A 91 15.23 3.74 -11.80
CA LEU A 91 16.27 2.90 -11.21
C LEU A 91 17.61 3.03 -11.95
N PRO A 92 18.74 2.98 -11.20
CA PRO A 92 20.06 3.08 -11.81
C PRO A 92 20.37 1.84 -12.66
N VAL A 93 20.68 2.05 -13.94
CA VAL A 93 21.10 0.98 -14.85
C VAL A 93 22.52 0.50 -14.54
N ARG A 94 23.38 1.41 -14.07
CA ARG A 94 24.80 1.16 -13.75
C ARG A 94 25.05 1.13 -12.25
N GLY A 95 26.09 0.41 -11.83
CA GLY A 95 26.49 0.29 -10.42
C GLY A 95 26.61 -1.16 -9.97
N SER A 96 27.03 -1.37 -8.73
CA SER A 96 27.10 -2.71 -8.15
C SER A 96 25.70 -3.29 -7.96
N GLY A 97 25.58 -4.62 -7.95
CA GLY A 97 24.32 -5.33 -7.72
C GLY A 97 23.65 -4.90 -6.41
N VAL A 98 24.42 -4.76 -5.33
CA VAL A 98 23.93 -4.29 -4.03
C VAL A 98 23.32 -2.89 -4.11
N ARG A 99 23.98 -1.93 -4.78
CA ARG A 99 23.42 -0.57 -4.93
C ARG A 99 22.12 -0.56 -5.73
N ARG A 100 22.02 -1.38 -6.78
CA ARG A 100 20.80 -1.49 -7.57
C ARG A 100 19.67 -2.19 -6.82
N LEU A 101 19.98 -3.22 -6.02
CA LEU A 101 19.02 -3.84 -5.12
C LEU A 101 18.51 -2.86 -4.07
N ARG A 102 19.41 -2.11 -3.43
CA ARG A 102 19.04 -1.04 -2.47
C ARG A 102 18.03 -0.09 -3.10
N ALA A 103 18.33 0.44 -4.28
CA ALA A 103 17.44 1.34 -5.00
C ALA A 103 16.09 0.70 -5.36
N LEU A 104 16.06 -0.60 -5.69
CA LEU A 104 14.83 -1.34 -5.95
C LEU A 104 13.96 -1.50 -4.69
N ILE A 105 14.58 -1.83 -3.55
CA ILE A 105 13.89 -1.90 -2.26
C ILE A 105 13.35 -0.53 -1.88
N ASP A 106 14.17 0.53 -2.01
CA ASP A 106 13.76 1.90 -1.74
C ASP A 106 12.60 2.33 -2.65
N ALA A 107 12.61 1.96 -3.93
CA ALA A 107 11.51 2.23 -4.85
C ALA A 107 10.17 1.61 -4.39
N PHE A 108 10.21 0.49 -3.65
CA PHE A 108 9.03 -0.15 -3.08
C PHE A 108 8.57 0.49 -1.77
N THR A 109 9.52 0.81 -0.88
CA THR A 109 9.27 1.16 0.53
C THR A 109 9.19 2.66 0.80
N GLU A 110 9.91 3.49 0.04
CA GLU A 110 9.96 4.94 0.22
C GLU A 110 8.61 5.64 0.03
N PRO A 111 7.77 5.26 -0.96
CA PRO A 111 6.42 5.82 -1.08
C PRO A 111 5.59 5.67 0.20
N MET A 112 5.77 4.58 0.96
CA MET A 112 5.10 4.39 2.24
C MET A 112 5.74 5.24 3.34
N ARG A 113 7.07 5.36 3.37
CA ARG A 113 7.79 6.22 4.34
C ARG A 113 7.33 7.67 4.25
N GLN A 114 7.21 8.20 3.04
CA GLN A 114 6.81 9.59 2.78
C GLN A 114 5.38 9.91 3.21
N ARG A 115 4.54 8.89 3.40
CA ARG A 115 3.12 9.01 3.73
C ARG A 115 2.82 8.61 5.17
N ALA A 116 3.76 7.94 5.84
CA ALA A 116 3.60 7.55 7.23
C ALA A 116 3.46 8.79 8.12
N GLY A 117 2.58 8.70 9.12
CA GLY A 117 2.21 9.82 9.99
C GLY A 117 1.07 10.69 9.46
N ASP A 118 0.63 10.50 8.20
CA ASP A 118 -0.67 11.00 7.76
C ASP A 118 -1.77 10.03 8.26
N PRO A 119 -2.80 10.52 8.99
CA PRO A 119 -3.82 9.65 9.58
C PRO A 119 -4.55 8.74 8.59
N GLY A 120 -4.83 9.23 7.37
CA GLY A 120 -5.51 8.44 6.34
C GLY A 120 -4.62 7.33 5.78
N TRP A 121 -3.34 7.64 5.57
CA TRP A 121 -2.36 6.64 5.16
C TRP A 121 -2.05 5.61 6.24
N ASP A 122 -1.94 6.02 7.51
CA ASP A 122 -1.76 5.11 8.64
C ASP A 122 -2.95 4.16 8.80
N ASN A 123 -4.18 4.65 8.59
CA ASN A 123 -5.37 3.81 8.54
C ASN A 123 -5.29 2.78 7.42
N TYR A 124 -4.91 3.21 6.22
CA TYR A 124 -4.71 2.30 5.09
C TYR A 124 -3.62 1.24 5.37
N PHE A 125 -2.48 1.63 5.93
CA PHE A 125 -1.38 0.70 6.24
C PHE A 125 -1.79 -0.35 7.28
N ARG A 126 -2.50 0.06 8.33
CA ARG A 126 -3.06 -0.85 9.32
C ARG A 126 -4.09 -1.79 8.71
N PHE A 127 -4.96 -1.26 7.85
CA PHE A 127 -6.02 -2.04 7.24
C PHE A 127 -5.48 -3.07 6.25
N ILE A 128 -4.53 -2.68 5.38
CA ILE A 128 -3.97 -3.60 4.40
C ILE A 128 -3.15 -4.71 5.05
N ALA A 129 -2.47 -4.42 6.17
CA ALA A 129 -1.77 -5.43 6.96
C ALA A 129 -2.74 -6.45 7.58
N GLN A 130 -3.91 -6.02 8.08
CA GLN A 130 -4.96 -6.94 8.54
C GLN A 130 -5.49 -7.82 7.40
N LEU A 131 -5.77 -7.20 6.25
CA LEU A 131 -6.32 -7.92 5.10
C LEU A 131 -5.35 -8.99 4.59
N ALA A 132 -4.06 -8.65 4.45
CA ALA A 132 -3.01 -9.56 3.99
C ALA A 132 -2.87 -10.81 4.87
N ASN A 133 -3.23 -10.73 6.15
CA ASN A 133 -3.13 -11.83 7.11
C ASN A 133 -4.49 -12.52 7.41
N SER A 134 -5.55 -12.20 6.67
CA SER A 134 -6.91 -12.70 6.96
C SER A 134 -7.34 -13.92 6.14
N GLY A 135 -6.62 -14.28 5.07
CA GLY A 135 -7.00 -15.35 4.13
C GLY A 135 -8.33 -15.13 3.40
N HIS A 136 -8.99 -13.97 3.59
CA HIS A 136 -10.37 -13.78 3.20
C HIS A 136 -10.53 -13.49 1.68
N PRO A 137 -11.53 -14.05 0.97
CA PRO A 137 -11.74 -13.83 -0.47
C PRO A 137 -11.96 -12.37 -0.91
N ILE A 138 -12.35 -11.47 0.00
CA ILE A 138 -12.59 -10.04 -0.29
C ILE A 138 -11.37 -9.35 -0.89
N GLN A 139 -10.15 -9.83 -0.59
CA GLN A 139 -8.91 -9.34 -1.19
C GLN A 139 -8.89 -9.50 -2.72
N ARG A 140 -9.68 -10.43 -3.28
CA ARG A 140 -9.79 -10.65 -4.73
C ARG A 140 -10.36 -9.44 -5.46
N LEU A 141 -11.12 -8.56 -4.79
CA LEU A 141 -11.71 -7.35 -5.40
C LEU A 141 -10.66 -6.33 -5.88
N VAL A 142 -9.43 -6.42 -5.37
CA VAL A 142 -8.30 -5.55 -5.70
C VAL A 142 -7.03 -6.35 -6.03
N ALA A 143 -7.17 -7.66 -6.26
CA ALA A 143 -6.02 -8.53 -6.50
C ALA A 143 -5.29 -8.16 -7.79
N GLU A 144 -6.02 -7.74 -8.83
CA GLU A 144 -5.42 -7.28 -10.09
C GLU A 144 -4.49 -6.08 -9.87
N ASP A 145 -4.90 -5.10 -9.05
CA ASP A 145 -4.11 -3.91 -8.75
C ASP A 145 -2.83 -4.25 -7.96
N PHE A 146 -2.91 -5.21 -7.02
CA PHE A 146 -1.72 -5.71 -6.31
C PHE A 146 -0.81 -6.55 -7.21
N ASN A 147 -1.38 -7.44 -8.02
CA ASN A 147 -0.61 -8.32 -8.89
C ASN A 147 0.12 -7.54 -9.98
N ALA A 148 -0.49 -6.48 -10.51
CA ALA A 148 0.13 -5.63 -11.53
C ALA A 148 1.44 -5.01 -11.02
N ILE A 149 1.42 -4.37 -9.85
CA ILE A 149 2.64 -3.79 -9.29
C ILE A 149 3.62 -4.87 -8.81
N ALA A 150 3.13 -6.01 -8.30
CA ALA A 150 3.98 -7.13 -7.90
C ALA A 150 4.80 -7.67 -9.08
N ALA A 151 4.17 -7.84 -10.25
CA ALA A 151 4.82 -8.32 -11.46
C ALA A 151 6.01 -7.43 -11.86
N ASP A 152 5.87 -6.10 -11.76
CA ASP A 152 6.93 -5.14 -12.07
C ASP A 152 8.16 -5.33 -11.16
N PHE A 153 7.95 -5.42 -9.85
CA PHE A 153 9.04 -5.62 -8.88
C PHE A 153 9.67 -7.01 -8.98
N ILE A 154 8.86 -8.05 -9.20
CA ILE A 154 9.35 -9.43 -9.42
C ILE A 154 10.22 -9.47 -10.68
N ALA A 155 9.80 -8.83 -11.78
CA ALA A 155 10.61 -8.75 -12.99
C ALA A 155 11.95 -8.04 -12.75
N ALA A 156 11.95 -6.94 -11.98
CA ALA A 156 13.18 -6.24 -11.60
C ALA A 156 14.11 -7.10 -10.72
N LEU A 157 13.55 -7.87 -9.77
CA LEU A 157 14.33 -8.84 -8.97
C LEU A 157 14.94 -9.93 -9.84
N ARG A 158 14.17 -10.52 -10.78
CA ARG A 158 14.71 -11.52 -11.74
C ARG A 158 15.85 -10.96 -12.57
N ALA A 159 15.75 -9.70 -13.02
CA ALA A 159 16.81 -9.05 -13.79
C ALA A 159 18.09 -8.81 -12.97
N LEU A 160 17.97 -8.55 -11.66
CA LEU A 160 19.11 -8.40 -10.76
C LEU A 160 19.76 -9.74 -10.40
N PHE A 161 18.97 -10.81 -10.32
CA PHE A 161 19.39 -12.14 -9.91
C PHE A 161 19.01 -13.21 -10.96
N PRO A 162 19.60 -13.18 -12.17
CA PRO A 162 19.20 -14.06 -13.27
C PRO A 162 19.49 -15.55 -13.03
N ALA A 163 20.34 -15.88 -12.05
CA ALA A 163 20.67 -17.25 -11.67
C ALA A 163 19.80 -17.78 -10.52
N ALA A 164 19.01 -16.93 -9.87
CA ALA A 164 18.07 -17.35 -8.83
C ALA A 164 16.95 -18.19 -9.46
N ASP A 165 16.44 -19.17 -8.72
CA ASP A 165 15.22 -19.85 -9.14
C ASP A 165 13.96 -19.01 -8.87
N ASP A 166 12.86 -19.43 -9.49
CA ASP A 166 11.62 -18.69 -9.46
C ASP A 166 11.01 -18.61 -8.05
N ALA A 167 11.16 -19.66 -7.24
CA ALA A 167 10.65 -19.70 -5.88
C ALA A 167 11.40 -18.69 -5.00
N ALA A 168 12.74 -18.65 -5.07
CA ALA A 168 13.56 -17.71 -4.33
C ALA A 168 13.21 -16.25 -4.63
N ILE A 169 12.88 -15.91 -5.88
CA ILE A 169 12.45 -14.56 -6.26
C ILE A 169 11.09 -14.20 -5.65
N HIS A 170 10.12 -15.12 -5.72
CA HIS A 170 8.80 -14.88 -5.13
C HIS A 170 8.88 -14.80 -3.61
N ASP A 171 9.67 -15.67 -2.96
CA ASP A 171 9.91 -15.61 -1.52
C ASP A 171 10.58 -14.28 -1.15
N ALA A 172 11.60 -13.85 -1.87
CA ALA A 172 12.25 -12.55 -1.65
C ALA A 172 11.25 -11.39 -1.75
N TYR A 173 10.37 -11.39 -2.76
CA TYR A 173 9.32 -10.39 -2.91
C TYR A 173 8.31 -10.43 -1.76
N LEU A 174 7.78 -11.61 -1.41
CA LEU A 174 6.76 -11.76 -0.37
C LEU A 174 7.31 -11.40 1.01
N HIS A 175 8.56 -11.75 1.32
CA HIS A 175 9.21 -11.36 2.59
C HIS A 175 9.48 -9.86 2.65
N LEU A 176 9.84 -9.21 1.53
CA LEU A 176 9.91 -7.75 1.44
C LEU A 176 8.55 -7.11 1.73
N VAL A 177 7.47 -7.61 1.13
CA VAL A 177 6.10 -7.13 1.38
C VAL A 177 5.74 -7.28 2.85
N ALA A 178 5.97 -8.46 3.43
CA ALA A 178 5.64 -8.75 4.83
C ALA A 178 6.40 -7.83 5.81
N ALA A 179 7.71 -7.67 5.62
CA ALA A 179 8.53 -6.78 6.44
C ALA A 179 8.09 -5.31 6.31
N THR A 180 7.72 -4.90 5.09
CA THR A 180 7.21 -3.55 4.82
C THR A 180 5.87 -3.31 5.52
N MET A 181 4.92 -4.23 5.41
CA MET A 181 3.62 -4.13 6.08
C MET A 181 3.78 -4.09 7.61
N HIS A 182 4.63 -4.96 8.15
CA HIS A 182 4.92 -4.97 9.59
C HIS A 182 5.43 -3.59 10.07
N THR A 183 6.37 -3.01 9.32
CA THR A 183 6.99 -1.71 9.62
C THR A 183 5.98 -0.56 9.70
N TYR A 184 5.07 -0.45 8.72
CA TYR A 184 4.16 0.70 8.63
C TYR A 184 2.78 0.48 9.25
N SER A 185 2.43 -0.74 9.65
CA SER A 185 1.12 -1.04 10.24
C SER A 185 0.88 -0.42 11.62
N ASN A 186 1.91 0.16 12.24
CA ASN A 186 1.91 0.66 13.61
C ASN A 186 1.20 -0.28 14.60
N ASN A 187 1.67 -1.53 14.65
CA ASN A 187 1.03 -2.62 15.40
C ASN A 187 1.40 -2.68 16.89
N LEU A 188 2.14 -1.67 17.40
CA LEU A 188 2.57 -1.55 18.80
C LEU A 188 3.42 -2.73 19.33
N ARG A 189 3.88 -3.62 18.45
CA ARG A 189 4.59 -4.83 18.86
C ARG A 189 5.94 -4.51 19.48
N LEU A 190 6.67 -3.56 18.88
CA LEU A 190 7.98 -3.12 19.37
C LEU A 190 7.87 -2.41 20.72
N ASP A 191 6.88 -1.53 20.84
CA ASP A 191 6.54 -0.83 22.07
C ASP A 191 6.27 -1.82 23.21
N SER A 192 5.43 -2.82 22.95
CA SER A 192 5.14 -3.90 23.90
C SER A 192 6.38 -4.73 24.25
N LEU A 193 7.18 -5.13 23.26
CA LEU A 193 8.40 -5.94 23.47
C LEU A 193 9.46 -5.23 24.31
N THR A 194 9.50 -3.91 24.23
CA THR A 194 10.57 -3.11 24.84
C THR A 194 10.11 -2.33 26.05
N ALA A 195 8.86 -2.53 26.49
CA ALA A 195 8.22 -1.74 27.52
C ALA A 195 8.29 -0.23 27.24
N GLY A 196 8.05 0.14 25.99
CA GLY A 196 8.02 1.53 25.52
C GLY A 196 9.38 2.21 25.39
N ARG A 197 10.50 1.46 25.44
CA ARG A 197 11.84 2.05 25.19
C ARG A 197 12.10 2.33 23.71
N LEU A 198 11.50 1.54 22.82
CA LEU A 198 11.54 1.75 21.38
C LEU A 198 10.11 1.85 20.87
N HIS A 199 9.90 2.70 19.88
CA HIS A 199 8.56 3.01 19.37
C HIS A 199 8.39 2.61 17.91
N THR A 200 7.23 2.07 17.59
CA THR A 200 6.89 1.70 16.21
C THR A 200 6.66 2.94 15.32
N ASP A 201 6.38 4.10 15.91
CA ASP A 201 6.16 5.37 15.21
C ASP A 201 7.45 6.16 14.88
N ASP A 202 8.64 5.70 15.30
CA ASP A 202 9.92 6.22 14.80
C ASP A 202 10.21 5.71 13.38
N ILE A 203 9.43 6.25 12.43
CA ILE A 203 9.37 5.74 11.06
C ILE A 203 10.74 5.71 10.38
N ASP A 204 11.58 6.72 10.59
CA ASP A 204 12.90 6.76 9.94
C ASP A 204 13.83 5.67 10.48
N GLU A 205 13.86 5.46 11.80
CA GLU A 205 14.66 4.39 12.39
C GLU A 205 14.14 3.01 11.96
N ARG A 206 12.80 2.81 11.99
CA ARG A 206 12.17 1.56 11.56
C ARG A 206 12.40 1.29 10.07
N HIS A 207 12.32 2.31 9.22
CA HIS A 207 12.60 2.22 7.80
C HIS A 207 14.05 1.81 7.52
N HIS A 208 15.03 2.45 8.18
CA HIS A 208 16.43 2.08 8.03
C HIS A 208 16.70 0.62 8.43
N ALA A 209 16.02 0.12 9.48
CA ALA A 209 16.11 -1.29 9.87
C ALA A 209 15.48 -2.22 8.81
N LEU A 210 14.30 -1.88 8.29
CA LEU A 210 13.63 -2.58 7.19
C LEU A 210 14.55 -2.72 5.97
N LEU A 211 15.17 -1.62 5.56
CA LEU A 211 16.11 -1.59 4.43
C LEU A 211 17.25 -2.60 4.64
N ARG A 212 17.94 -2.57 5.78
CA ARG A 212 19.04 -3.50 6.05
C ARG A 212 18.59 -4.96 6.04
N PHE A 213 17.46 -5.26 6.70
CA PHE A 213 16.89 -6.60 6.76
C PHE A 213 16.50 -7.12 5.37
N ALA A 214 15.78 -6.32 4.59
CA ALA A 214 15.32 -6.70 3.26
C ALA A 214 16.48 -6.94 2.29
N GLU A 215 17.50 -6.09 2.28
CA GLU A 215 18.68 -6.29 1.41
C GLU A 215 19.40 -7.60 1.73
N GLY A 216 19.67 -7.86 3.00
CA GLY A 216 20.32 -9.10 3.43
C GLY A 216 19.49 -10.34 3.10
N GLY A 217 18.19 -10.30 3.39
CA GLY A 217 17.26 -11.40 3.13
C GLY A 217 17.12 -11.71 1.64
N VAL A 218 16.94 -10.68 0.80
CA VAL A 218 16.83 -10.85 -0.65
C VAL A 218 18.13 -11.46 -1.22
N ILE A 219 19.29 -10.95 -0.81
CA ILE A 219 20.58 -11.50 -1.26
C ILE A 219 20.72 -12.96 -0.83
N ALA A 220 20.42 -13.28 0.43
CA ALA A 220 20.55 -14.64 0.96
C ALA A 220 19.66 -15.63 0.21
N LEU A 221 18.39 -15.27 -0.02
CA LEU A 221 17.44 -16.13 -0.76
C LEU A 221 17.85 -16.27 -2.23
N ALA A 222 18.13 -15.15 -2.92
CA ALA A 222 18.38 -15.16 -4.36
C ALA A 222 19.76 -15.74 -4.75
N THR A 223 20.67 -15.92 -3.80
CA THR A 223 22.00 -16.52 -4.04
C THR A 223 22.18 -17.89 -3.40
N ALA A 224 21.18 -18.39 -2.66
CA ALA A 224 21.19 -19.72 -2.10
C ALA A 224 21.31 -20.77 -3.20
N ARG A 225 22.14 -21.80 -2.97
CA ARG A 225 22.21 -22.95 -3.87
C ARG A 225 21.01 -23.86 -3.57
N LYS A 226 20.38 -24.40 -4.61
CA LYS A 226 19.31 -25.39 -4.46
C LYS A 226 19.80 -26.57 -3.60
N GLY A 227 19.14 -26.80 -2.46
CA GLY A 227 19.29 -28.01 -1.64
C GLY A 227 20.16 -27.89 -0.38
N SER A 228 20.25 -26.73 0.28
CA SER A 228 20.75 -26.64 1.66
C SER A 228 19.63 -26.87 2.68
#